data_AF-A0A021VSG9-F1
#
_entry.id   AF-A0A021VSG9-F1
#
_cell.length_a   1.000
_cell.length_b   1.000
_cell.length_c   1.000
_cell.angle_alpha   90.00
_cell.angle_beta   90.00
_cell.angle_gamma   90.00
#
_symmetry.space_group_name_H-M   'P 1'
#
loop_
_entity.id
_entity.type
_entity.pdbx_description
1 polymer ?
#
loop_
_entity_poly.entity_id
_entity_poly.type
_entity_poly.pdbx_seq_one_letter_code
_entity_poly.pdbx_strand_id
1 'polypeptide(L)'
;MPDRRRWTVTFVAAPDDLAADDGALAVTVDGAEVPATVERRHATPQPDGPGARPTTRVSITVDDVPTTATLAVSVGAAPQVRPNDVDPLVFSVLDRAEVEHDAKVHAYAAATGDRPLAVRLADLHALDLQRAVVDAVTEVLLARAD
;
A
#
# COMPACT_ATOMS: atom_id res chain seq x y z
N MET A 1 -26.21 -14.58 -20.32
CA MET A 1 -24.95 -14.46 -19.55
C MET A 1 -24.80 -15.69 -18.68
N PRO A 2 -23.57 -16.15 -18.39
CA PRO A 2 -23.38 -17.26 -17.46
C PRO A 2 -23.92 -16.88 -16.07
N ASP A 3 -24.62 -17.81 -15.44
CA ASP A 3 -25.28 -17.72 -14.14
C ASP A 3 -24.30 -17.88 -12.96
N ARG A 4 -23.10 -18.39 -13.22
CA ARG A 4 -21.98 -18.49 -12.28
C ARG A 4 -20.71 -17.85 -12.82
N ARG A 5 -19.87 -17.30 -11.94
CA ARG A 5 -18.62 -16.62 -12.28
C ARG A 5 -17.52 -16.90 -11.28
N ARG A 6 -16.28 -16.92 -11.79
CA ARG A 6 -15.08 -16.78 -10.98
C ARG A 6 -14.91 -15.31 -10.59
N TRP A 7 -14.58 -15.07 -9.33
CA TRP A 7 -14.19 -13.76 -8.80
C TRP A 7 -12.78 -13.80 -8.25
N THR A 8 -12.04 -12.71 -8.44
CA THR A 8 -10.74 -12.51 -7.82
C THR A 8 -10.70 -11.12 -7.18
N VAL A 9 -10.29 -11.07 -5.91
CA VAL A 9 -10.02 -9.83 -5.17
C VAL A 9 -8.54 -9.78 -4.84
N THR A 10 -7.88 -8.66 -5.09
CA THR A 10 -6.43 -8.50 -4.88
C THR A 10 -6.12 -7.33 -3.96
N PHE A 11 -5.31 -7.58 -2.93
CA PHE A 11 -4.73 -6.60 -2.02
C PHE A 11 -3.26 -6.38 -2.41
N VAL A 12 -2.87 -5.16 -2.76
CA VAL A 12 -1.53 -4.84 -3.32
C VAL A 12 -0.50 -4.52 -2.23
N ALA A 13 -0.96 -4.19 -1.02
CA ALA A 13 -0.16 -4.03 0.19
C ALA A 13 -0.89 -4.68 1.36
N ALA A 14 -0.95 -6.01 1.35
CA ALA A 14 -1.65 -6.76 2.38
C ALA A 14 -1.04 -6.47 3.76
N PRO A 15 -1.88 -6.24 4.79
CA PRO A 15 -1.38 -6.10 6.15
C PRO A 15 -0.74 -7.41 6.62
N ASP A 16 0.15 -7.32 7.60
CA ASP A 16 0.95 -8.47 8.06
C ASP A 16 0.08 -9.65 8.49
N ASP A 17 -1.08 -9.36 9.11
CA ASP A 17 -2.05 -10.37 9.53
C ASP A 17 -2.65 -11.13 8.34
N LEU A 18 -2.92 -10.45 7.22
CA LEU A 18 -3.44 -11.06 5.98
C LEU A 18 -2.32 -11.83 5.23
N ALA A 19 -1.08 -11.38 5.40
CA ALA A 19 0.09 -12.01 4.81
C ALA A 19 0.51 -13.28 5.56
N ALA A 20 0.24 -13.38 6.87
CA ALA A 20 0.76 -14.42 7.74
C ALA A 20 -0.26 -15.51 8.12
N ASP A 21 -1.56 -15.20 8.20
CA ASP A 21 -2.56 -16.11 8.77
C ASP A 21 -3.73 -16.39 7.81
N ASP A 22 -4.06 -17.67 7.61
CA ASP A 22 -5.26 -18.11 6.88
C ASP A 22 -6.53 -17.96 7.73
N GLY A 23 -6.43 -18.00 9.06
CA GLY A 23 -7.56 -17.82 9.98
C GLY A 23 -8.10 -16.39 10.05
N ALA A 24 -7.36 -15.43 9.50
CA ALA A 24 -7.78 -14.03 9.40
C ALA A 24 -8.68 -13.77 8.18
N LEU A 25 -8.89 -14.75 7.29
CA LEU A 25 -9.65 -14.59 6.06
C LEU A 25 -10.90 -15.45 6.08
N ALA A 26 -12.07 -14.82 5.99
CA ALA A 26 -13.33 -15.53 5.80
C ALA A 26 -13.99 -15.08 4.50
N VAL A 27 -14.44 -16.04 3.69
CA VAL A 27 -15.10 -15.78 2.42
C VAL A 27 -16.50 -16.38 2.47
N THR A 28 -17.50 -15.55 2.22
CA THR A 28 -18.90 -15.98 2.24
C THR A 28 -19.63 -15.63 0.96
N VAL A 29 -20.57 -16.48 0.55
CA VAL A 29 -21.53 -16.22 -0.53
C VAL A 29 -22.92 -16.29 0.08
N ASP A 30 -23.65 -15.17 0.05
CA ASP A 30 -24.93 -14.98 0.75
C ASP A 30 -24.88 -15.37 2.24
N GLY A 31 -23.73 -15.10 2.88
CA GLY A 31 -23.47 -15.38 4.29
C GLY A 31 -23.07 -16.81 4.62
N ALA A 32 -23.05 -17.73 3.65
CA ALA A 32 -22.51 -19.08 3.82
C ALA A 32 -21.01 -19.11 3.49
N GLU A 33 -20.20 -19.71 4.35
CA GLU A 33 -18.76 -19.86 4.12
C GLU A 33 -18.48 -20.75 2.91
N VAL A 34 -17.56 -20.32 2.06
CA VAL A 34 -17.18 -21.05 0.84
C VAL A 34 -15.68 -21.23 0.76
N PRO A 35 -15.20 -22.32 0.13
CA PRO A 35 -13.78 -22.47 -0.13
C PRO A 35 -13.29 -21.36 -1.07
N ALA A 36 -12.13 -20.81 -0.76
CA ALA A 36 -11.44 -19.83 -1.60
C ALA A 36 -9.98 -20.24 -1.80
N THR A 37 -9.43 -19.94 -2.97
CA THR A 37 -8.00 -20.08 -3.25
C THR A 37 -7.31 -18.78 -2.89
N VAL A 38 -6.37 -18.82 -1.95
CA VAL A 38 -5.59 -17.65 -1.54
C VAL A 38 -4.16 -17.78 -2.09
N GLU A 39 -3.78 -16.85 -2.96
CA GLU A 39 -2.42 -16.74 -3.47
C GLU A 39 -1.71 -15.55 -2.81
N ARG A 40 -0.58 -15.82 -2.16
CA ARG A 40 0.28 -14.81 -1.56
C ARG A 40 1.56 -14.69 -2.38
N ARG A 41 1.81 -13.52 -2.94
CA ARG A 41 3.06 -13.19 -3.63
C ARG A 41 3.79 -12.12 -2.86
N HIS A 42 4.95 -12.47 -2.33
CA HIS A 42 5.89 -11.48 -1.86
C HIS A 42 6.52 -10.82 -3.08
N ALA A 43 6.37 -9.51 -3.20
CA ALA A 43 7.20 -8.73 -4.09
C ALA A 43 8.65 -8.93 -3.61
N THR A 44 9.50 -9.44 -4.49
CA THR A 44 10.94 -9.33 -4.30
C THR A 44 11.23 -7.86 -4.06
N PRO A 45 12.04 -7.49 -3.05
CA PRO A 45 12.45 -6.10 -2.87
C PRO A 45 12.92 -5.58 -4.23
N GLN A 46 12.24 -4.57 -4.76
CA GLN A 46 12.66 -3.95 -5.99
C GLN A 46 14.05 -3.34 -5.71
N PRO A 47 15.05 -3.47 -6.59
CA PRO A 47 16.40 -2.96 -6.34
C PRO A 47 16.49 -1.42 -6.23
N ASP A 48 15.36 -0.72 -6.34
CA ASP A 48 15.29 0.74 -6.42
C ASP A 48 15.17 1.36 -5.02
N GLY A 49 16.21 1.17 -4.20
CA GLY A 49 16.52 2.01 -3.04
C GLY A 49 16.73 1.27 -1.71
N PRO A 50 17.68 1.70 -0.86
CA PRO A 50 17.81 1.22 0.50
C PRO A 50 16.52 1.48 1.30
N GLY A 51 15.88 0.42 1.80
CA GLY A 51 14.70 0.52 2.67
C GLY A 51 13.40 -0.06 2.11
N ALA A 52 13.36 -0.52 0.85
CA ALA A 52 12.19 -1.18 0.28
C ALA A 52 11.90 -2.51 1.00
N ARG A 53 10.93 -2.50 1.94
CA ARG A 53 10.44 -3.72 2.56
C ARG A 53 9.61 -4.53 1.55
N PRO A 54 9.70 -5.87 1.57
CA PRO A 54 8.86 -6.70 0.72
C PRO A 54 7.38 -6.42 1.03
N THR A 55 6.62 -6.11 -0.01
CA THR A 55 5.16 -6.03 0.05
C THR A 55 4.58 -7.40 -0.27
N THR A 56 3.54 -7.79 0.45
CA THR A 56 2.80 -9.02 0.11
C THR A 56 1.57 -8.63 -0.67
N ARG A 57 1.47 -9.13 -1.90
CA ARG A 57 0.22 -9.13 -2.65
C ARG A 57 -0.56 -10.37 -2.26
N VAL A 58 -1.82 -10.20 -1.87
CA VAL A 58 -2.73 -11.33 -1.59
C VAL A 58 -3.87 -11.30 -2.61
N SER A 59 -4.08 -12.40 -3.32
CA SER A 59 -5.19 -12.58 -4.25
C SER A 59 -6.09 -13.71 -3.78
N ILE A 60 -7.37 -13.43 -3.65
CA ILE A 60 -8.38 -14.39 -3.20
C ILE A 60 -9.27 -14.68 -4.39
N THR A 61 -9.32 -15.95 -4.80
CA THR A 61 -10.12 -16.42 -5.92
C THR A 61 -11.22 -17.33 -5.40
N VAL A 62 -12.46 -17.02 -5.82
CA VAL A 62 -13.65 -17.81 -5.50
C VAL A 62 -14.26 -18.25 -6.81
N ASP A 63 -14.35 -19.56 -6.99
CA ASP A 63 -14.96 -20.16 -8.16
C ASP A 63 -16.47 -20.31 -7.99
N ASP A 64 -17.17 -20.42 -9.10
CA ASP A 64 -18.59 -20.80 -9.12
C ASP A 64 -19.51 -19.92 -8.26
N VAL A 65 -19.35 -18.60 -8.23
CA VAL A 65 -20.26 -17.71 -7.50
C VAL A 65 -21.48 -17.37 -8.36
N PRO A 66 -22.73 -17.60 -7.89
CA PRO A 66 -23.92 -17.19 -8.61
C PRO A 66 -23.95 -15.68 -8.87
N THR A 67 -24.38 -15.26 -10.05
CA THR A 67 -24.36 -13.82 -10.42
C THR A 67 -25.31 -12.95 -9.61
N THR A 68 -26.27 -13.56 -8.93
CA THR A 68 -27.24 -12.90 -8.06
C THR A 68 -26.82 -12.89 -6.59
N ALA A 69 -25.74 -13.60 -6.25
CA ALA A 69 -25.30 -13.75 -4.87
C ALA A 69 -24.36 -12.61 -4.45
N THR A 70 -24.30 -12.37 -3.14
CA THR A 70 -23.38 -11.43 -2.51
C THR A 70 -22.13 -12.17 -2.07
N LEU A 71 -20.98 -11.84 -2.67
CA LEU A 71 -19.67 -12.29 -2.21
C LEU A 71 -19.12 -11.29 -1.19
N ALA A 72 -18.79 -11.76 0.01
CA ALA A 72 -18.11 -10.98 1.03
C ALA A 72 -16.78 -11.63 1.43
N VAL A 73 -15.74 -10.80 1.52
CA VAL A 73 -14.42 -11.18 2.02
C VAL A 73 -14.18 -10.38 3.29
N SER A 74 -14.03 -11.09 4.41
CA SER A 74 -13.75 -10.51 5.72
C SER A 74 -12.29 -10.70 6.07
N VAL A 75 -11.66 -9.65 6.59
CA VAL A 75 -10.26 -9.62 6.98
C VAL A 75 -10.16 -9.31 8.47
N GLY A 76 -9.98 -10.34 9.29
CA GLY A 76 -9.79 -10.23 10.74
C GLY A 76 -10.86 -9.39 11.44
N ALA A 77 -10.63 -9.07 12.72
CA ALA A 77 -11.51 -8.18 13.48
C ALA A 77 -11.04 -6.70 13.46
N ALA A 78 -9.77 -6.46 13.17
CA ALA A 78 -9.14 -5.13 13.18
C ALA A 78 -7.95 -5.09 12.19
N PRO A 79 -8.19 -5.15 10.87
CA PRO A 79 -7.11 -5.13 9.89
C PRO A 79 -6.28 -3.85 10.07
N GLN A 80 -5.03 -4.00 10.47
CA GLN A 80 -4.10 -2.87 10.55
C GLN A 80 -3.55 -2.59 9.18
N VAL A 81 -4.05 -1.57 8.48
CA VAL A 81 -3.37 -1.07 7.28
C VAL A 81 -1.96 -0.66 7.72
N ARG A 82 -0.93 -1.16 7.04
CA ARG A 82 0.44 -0.83 7.40
C ARG A 82 0.59 0.70 7.47
N PRO A 83 1.28 1.23 8.49
CA PRO A 83 1.60 2.64 8.52
C PRO A 83 2.27 3.02 7.20
N ASN A 84 1.92 4.17 6.65
CA ASN A 84 2.64 4.68 5.51
C ASN A 84 4.09 4.94 5.96
N ASP A 85 5.02 4.10 5.51
CA ASP A 85 6.45 4.21 5.82
C ASP A 85 7.03 5.40 5.03
N VAL A 86 6.71 6.62 5.49
CA VAL A 86 7.07 7.89 4.83
C VAL A 86 8.57 7.96 4.57
N ASP A 87 9.37 7.53 5.54
CA ASP A 87 10.83 7.64 5.51
C ASP A 87 11.48 6.96 4.27
N PRO A 88 11.33 5.63 4.06
CA PRO A 88 11.89 4.98 2.88
C PRO A 88 11.23 5.42 1.56
N LEU A 89 9.95 5.82 1.59
CA LEU A 89 9.25 6.27 0.38
C LEU A 89 9.74 7.62 -0.11
N VAL A 90 9.91 8.58 0.81
CA VAL A 90 10.50 9.90 0.50
C VAL A 90 11.92 9.72 -0.02
N PHE A 91 12.72 8.86 0.62
CA PHE A 91 14.07 8.56 0.13
C PHE A 91 14.05 8.04 -1.31
N SER A 92 13.20 7.04 -1.62
CA SER A 92 13.10 6.45 -2.95
C SER A 92 12.69 7.47 -4.03
N VAL A 93 11.72 8.35 -3.72
CA VAL A 93 11.30 9.43 -4.64
C VAL A 93 12.46 10.37 -4.94
N LEU A 94 13.16 10.85 -3.91
CA LEU A 94 14.28 11.77 -4.07
C LEU A 94 15.49 11.10 -4.76
N ASP A 95 15.70 9.81 -4.52
CA ASP A 95 16.79 9.06 -5.13
C ASP A 95 16.58 8.89 -6.64
N ARG A 96 15.36 8.49 -7.04
CA ARG A 96 14.97 8.35 -8.45
C ARG A 96 14.91 9.67 -9.22
N ALA A 97 14.66 10.77 -8.52
CA ALA A 97 14.63 12.10 -9.14
C ALA A 97 16.02 12.62 -9.52
N GLU A 98 17.10 11.94 -9.12
CA GLU A 98 18.50 12.33 -9.37
C GLU A 98 18.79 13.80 -8.99
N VAL A 99 18.12 14.30 -7.95
CA VAL A 99 18.35 15.65 -7.43
C VAL A 99 19.73 15.77 -6.80
N GLU A 100 20.30 16.98 -6.84
CA GLU A 100 21.57 17.29 -6.20
C GLU A 100 21.56 16.89 -4.72
N HIS A 101 22.72 16.45 -4.23
CA HIS A 101 22.84 15.87 -2.89
C HIS A 101 22.31 16.81 -1.79
N ASP A 102 22.66 18.09 -1.83
CA ASP A 102 22.22 19.05 -0.83
C ASP A 102 20.70 19.28 -0.87
N ALA A 103 20.12 19.32 -2.08
CA ALA A 103 18.68 19.42 -2.26
C ALA A 103 17.96 18.16 -1.73
N LYS A 104 18.53 16.96 -1.97
CA LYS A 104 18.05 15.69 -1.43
C LYS A 104 18.06 15.69 0.10
N VAL A 105 19.15 16.13 0.72
CA VAL A 105 19.28 16.20 2.19
C VAL A 105 18.24 17.14 2.80
N HIS A 106 18.08 18.34 2.25
CA HIS A 106 17.11 19.31 2.76
C HIS A 106 15.65 18.84 2.55
N ALA A 107 15.35 18.29 1.38
CA ALA A 107 14.02 17.77 1.07
C ALA A 107 13.65 16.60 2.00
N TYR A 108 14.58 15.67 2.21
CA TYR A 108 14.41 14.55 3.12
C TYR A 108 14.17 15.04 4.55
N ALA A 109 15.01 15.94 5.08
CA ALA A 109 14.85 16.49 6.42
C ALA A 109 13.52 17.26 6.59
N ALA A 110 13.11 18.04 5.57
CA ALA A 110 11.82 18.73 5.58
C ALA A 110 10.65 17.74 5.65
N ALA A 111 10.75 16.64 4.89
CA ALA A 111 9.70 15.65 4.76
C ALA A 111 9.64 14.63 5.90
N THR A 112 10.73 14.32 6.60
CA THR A 112 10.76 13.28 7.66
C THR A 112 10.89 13.84 9.08
N GLY A 113 11.14 15.15 9.23
CA GLY A 113 11.28 15.79 10.53
C GLY A 113 10.01 15.69 11.39
N ASP A 114 10.20 15.63 12.72
CA ASP A 114 9.14 15.57 13.72
C ASP A 114 8.44 16.92 13.89
N ARG A 115 7.64 17.29 12.88
CA ARG A 115 6.92 18.57 12.80
C ARG A 115 5.53 18.35 12.22
N PRO A 116 4.57 19.26 12.48
CA PRO A 116 3.24 19.16 11.90
C PRO A 116 3.29 19.05 10.37
N LEU A 117 2.43 18.22 9.79
CA LEU A 117 2.38 17.96 8.35
C LEU A 117 2.33 19.26 7.51
N ALA A 118 1.53 20.23 7.93
CA ALA A 118 1.43 21.52 7.25
C ALA A 118 2.77 22.28 7.19
N VAL A 119 3.60 22.18 8.25
CA VAL A 119 4.93 22.80 8.30
C VAL A 119 5.89 22.06 7.36
N ARG A 120 5.85 20.74 7.35
CA ARG A 120 6.67 19.91 6.45
C ARG A 120 6.38 20.19 4.98
N LEU A 121 5.09 20.32 4.63
CA LEU A 121 4.66 20.69 3.27
C LEU A 121 5.10 22.10 2.91
N ALA A 122 4.94 23.07 3.82
CA ALA A 122 5.37 24.44 3.59
C ALA A 122 6.89 24.52 3.31
N ASP A 123 7.70 23.83 4.11
CA ASP A 123 9.14 23.81 3.91
C ASP A 123 9.55 23.11 2.62
N LEU A 124 8.88 22.01 2.27
CA LEU A 124 9.11 21.31 1.01
C LEU A 124 8.82 22.23 -0.20
N HIS A 125 7.73 22.99 -0.15
CA HIS A 125 7.37 23.97 -1.18
C HIS A 125 8.30 25.20 -1.23
N ALA A 126 9.03 25.47 -0.14
CA ALA A 126 10.02 26.54 -0.10
C ALA A 126 11.37 26.14 -0.72
N LEU A 127 11.59 24.83 -0.95
CA LEU A 127 12.77 24.35 -1.66
C LEU A 127 12.63 24.59 -3.16
N ASP A 128 13.72 25.00 -3.81
CA ASP A 128 13.80 25.19 -5.27
C ASP A 128 13.94 23.84 -6.00
N LEU A 129 12.97 22.95 -5.77
CA LEU A 129 12.90 21.63 -6.37
C LEU A 129 12.02 21.66 -7.62
N GLN A 130 12.24 20.72 -8.52
CA GLN A 130 11.32 20.47 -9.63
C GLN A 130 9.93 20.15 -9.07
N ARG A 131 8.90 20.78 -9.65
CA ARG A 131 7.52 20.62 -9.21
C ARG A 131 7.08 19.15 -9.11
N ALA A 132 7.46 18.32 -10.08
CA ALA A 132 7.14 16.90 -10.08
C ALA A 132 7.67 16.15 -8.84
N VAL A 133 8.85 16.55 -8.33
CA VAL A 133 9.44 15.97 -7.11
C VAL A 133 8.66 16.42 -5.88
N VAL A 134 8.30 17.70 -5.81
CA VAL A 134 7.48 18.26 -4.72
C VAL A 134 6.11 17.59 -4.67
N ASP A 135 5.46 17.40 -5.82
CA ASP A 135 4.16 16.75 -5.91
C ASP A 135 4.25 15.28 -5.47
N ALA A 136 5.27 14.53 -5.93
CA ALA A 136 5.47 13.13 -5.55
C ALA A 136 5.74 12.95 -4.05
N VAL A 137 6.59 13.81 -3.45
CA VAL A 137 6.83 13.77 -1.99
C VAL A 137 5.57 14.15 -1.23
N THR A 138 4.83 15.17 -1.70
CA THR A 138 3.54 15.57 -1.11
C THR A 138 2.53 14.42 -1.12
N GLU A 139 2.42 13.66 -2.21
CA GLU A 139 1.58 12.46 -2.27
C GLU A 139 1.98 11.43 -1.22
N VAL A 140 3.29 11.17 -1.05
CA VAL A 140 3.78 10.28 0.01
C VAL A 140 3.38 10.81 1.39
N LEU A 141 3.46 12.12 1.64
CA LEU A 141 3.10 12.68 2.96
C LEU A 141 1.59 12.68 3.23
N LEU A 142 0.77 12.77 2.18
CA LEU A 142 -0.69 12.83 2.27
C LEU A 142 -1.37 11.46 2.18
N ALA A 143 -0.67 10.44 1.68
CA ALA A 143 -1.16 9.07 1.65
C ALA A 143 -1.38 8.58 3.09
N ARG A 144 -2.63 8.62 3.56
CA ARG A 144 -3.00 8.14 4.88
C ARG A 144 -3.24 6.63 4.86
N ALA A 145 -2.67 5.95 5.84
CA ALA A 145 -3.31 4.79 6.45
C ALA A 145 -4.08 5.34 7.67
N ASP A 146 -5.34 5.71 7.46
CA ASP A 146 -6.30 5.94 8.56
C ASP A 146 -6.88 4.59 9.00
#